data_AF-A0A1H6E5G2-F1
#
_entry.id   AF-A0A1H6E5G2-F1
#
_cell.length_a   1.000
_cell.length_b   1.000
_cell.length_c   1.000
_cell.angle_alpha   90.00
_cell.angle_beta   90.00
_cell.angle_gamma   90.00
#
_symmetry.space_group_name_H-M   'P 1'
#
loop_
_entity.id
_entity.type
_entity.pdbx_description
1 polymer ?
#
loop_
_entity_poly.entity_id
_entity_poly.type
_entity_poly.pdbx_seq_one_letter_code
_entity_poly.pdbx_strand_id
1 'polypeptide(L)'
;MRRIERRMNVLLPRVVRRVTNGEPTQPGWLPRRWLTVVSSDLDLDAGIGAVWVVWRPGSAGAEAYTGLFERCGREWRSTGGGAGSSAGLPAERRAVGRSGQVGMIEFGGGMGGLSRADSLRRHRPELGETSHWVGADEIHVAAEVDHLLLGERRIDVPPHGALIVAWRSPSTSQGGTRPLIVAVGRDGAELSRIGPHDSMDSYTWAQLSGE
;
A
#
# COMPACT_ATOMS: atom_id res chain seq x y z
N MET A 1 12.44 0.62 20.48
CA MET A 1 11.28 1.35 19.92
C MET A 1 11.73 2.75 19.52
N ARG A 2 11.82 3.02 18.22
CA ARG A 2 12.33 4.29 17.67
C ARG A 2 11.39 5.44 18.05
N ARG A 3 11.93 6.67 18.19
CA ARG A 3 11.14 7.86 18.55
C ARG A 3 9.98 8.14 17.57
N ILE A 4 10.13 7.72 16.31
CA ILE A 4 9.12 7.85 15.27
C ILE A 4 7.92 6.92 15.51
N GLU A 5 8.14 5.67 15.90
CA GLU A 5 7.08 4.67 16.16
C GLU A 5 6.11 5.19 17.23
N ARG A 6 6.63 5.79 18.31
CA ARG A 6 5.81 6.42 19.35
C ARG A 6 4.92 7.54 18.81
N ARG A 7 5.45 8.37 17.91
CA ARG A 7 4.68 9.46 17.30
C ARG A 7 3.64 8.92 16.32
N MET A 8 4.01 7.92 15.53
CA MET A 8 3.11 7.28 14.58
C MET A 8 1.94 6.59 15.28
N ASN A 9 2.16 5.97 16.44
CA ASN A 9 1.08 5.40 17.25
C ASN A 9 0.01 6.42 17.68
N VAL A 10 0.37 7.72 17.77
CA VAL A 10 -0.59 8.79 18.10
C VAL A 10 -1.23 9.37 16.83
N LEU A 11 -0.46 9.50 15.76
CA LEU A 11 -0.88 10.18 14.53
C LEU A 11 -1.69 9.27 13.60
N LEU A 12 -1.29 8.01 13.44
CA LEU A 12 -1.94 7.07 12.53
C LEU A 12 -3.42 6.85 12.84
N PRO A 13 -3.86 6.63 14.09
CA PRO A 13 -5.29 6.46 14.36
C PRO A 13 -6.13 7.66 13.88
N ARG A 14 -5.57 8.88 13.93
CA ARG A 14 -6.24 10.09 13.43
C ARG A 14 -6.28 10.11 11.91
N VAL A 15 -5.19 9.74 11.24
CA VAL A 15 -5.16 9.65 9.77
C VAL A 15 -6.11 8.56 9.28
N VAL A 16 -6.07 7.38 9.88
CA VAL A 16 -6.97 6.25 9.57
C VAL A 16 -8.42 6.68 9.72
N ARG A 17 -8.80 7.34 10.82
CA ARG A 17 -10.17 7.84 11.00
C ARG A 17 -10.62 8.75 9.86
N ARG A 18 -9.72 9.59 9.34
CA ARG A 18 -10.02 10.48 8.20
C ARG A 18 -10.23 9.69 6.91
N VAL A 19 -9.33 8.76 6.62
CA VAL A 19 -9.44 7.85 5.47
C VAL A 19 -10.78 7.11 5.50
N THR A 20 -11.13 6.53 6.65
CA THR A 20 -12.38 5.76 6.80
C THR A 20 -13.64 6.62 6.75
N ASN A 21 -13.52 7.93 6.99
CA ASN A 21 -14.62 8.89 6.90
C ASN A 21 -14.74 9.54 5.52
N GLY A 22 -13.85 9.21 4.57
CA GLY A 22 -13.77 9.91 3.28
C GLY A 22 -13.31 11.37 3.38
N GLU A 23 -12.67 11.74 4.49
CA GLU A 23 -12.11 13.08 4.66
C GLU A 23 -10.75 13.19 3.94
N PRO A 24 -10.30 14.41 3.59
CA PRO A 24 -8.95 14.61 3.05
C PRO A 24 -7.89 13.97 3.95
N THR A 25 -7.09 13.07 3.38
CA THR A 25 -6.17 12.19 4.11
C THR A 25 -5.11 12.98 4.89
N GLN A 26 -4.57 14.04 4.29
CA GLN A 26 -3.69 14.99 4.97
C GLN A 26 -4.49 15.82 6.00
N PRO A 27 -4.13 15.78 7.30
CA PRO A 27 -4.76 16.64 8.29
C PRO A 27 -4.37 18.11 8.06
N GLY A 28 -5.36 19.02 7.98
CA GLY A 28 -5.10 20.44 7.70
C GLY A 28 -4.29 21.19 8.76
N TRP A 29 -4.29 20.69 10.00
CA TRP A 29 -3.49 21.24 11.11
C TRP A 29 -2.04 20.74 11.12
N LEU A 30 -1.70 19.75 10.31
CA LEU A 30 -0.37 19.11 10.29
C LEU A 30 0.42 19.57 9.06
N PRO A 31 1.50 20.35 9.24
CA PRO A 31 2.30 20.82 8.11
C PRO A 31 2.91 19.65 7.32
N ARG A 32 2.78 19.68 5.98
CA ARG A 32 3.34 18.66 5.07
C ARG A 32 4.85 18.46 5.25
N ARG A 33 5.59 19.54 5.56
CA ARG A 33 7.03 19.47 5.88
C ARG A 33 7.38 18.62 7.11
N TRP A 34 6.41 18.29 7.96
CA TRP A 34 6.60 17.44 9.13
C TRP A 34 6.07 16.04 8.89
N LEU A 35 4.88 15.92 8.28
CA LEU A 35 4.31 14.65 7.88
C LEU A 35 3.47 14.87 6.61
N THR A 36 3.76 14.08 5.60
CA THR A 36 2.94 13.97 4.39
C THR A 36 2.30 12.59 4.36
N VAL A 37 0.98 12.54 4.23
CA VAL A 37 0.30 11.31 3.80
C VAL A 37 0.52 11.18 2.30
N VAL A 38 1.23 10.13 1.90
CA VAL A 38 1.58 9.85 0.49
C VAL A 38 0.39 9.29 -0.24
N SER A 39 -0.18 8.23 0.34
CA SER A 39 -1.33 7.52 -0.21
C SER A 39 -2.04 6.77 0.90
N SER A 40 -3.29 6.44 0.65
CA SER A 40 -4.06 5.50 1.45
C SER A 40 -4.91 4.66 0.53
N ASP A 41 -5.14 3.42 0.92
CA ASP A 41 -6.07 2.54 0.23
C ASP A 41 -7.01 1.88 1.23
N LEU A 42 -8.27 1.72 0.84
CA LEU A 42 -9.34 1.20 1.68
C LEU A 42 -10.20 0.22 0.89
N ASP A 43 -10.26 -1.01 1.39
CA ASP A 43 -11.17 -2.05 0.97
C ASP A 43 -12.29 -2.17 2.01
N LEU A 44 -13.42 -1.54 1.75
CA LEU A 44 -14.56 -1.57 2.65
C LEU A 44 -15.17 -2.97 2.73
N ASP A 45 -15.14 -3.72 1.64
CA ASP A 45 -15.74 -5.06 1.52
C ASP A 45 -14.89 -6.10 2.23
N ALA A 46 -13.57 -6.08 2.01
CA ALA A 46 -12.64 -6.95 2.72
C ALA A 46 -12.37 -6.50 4.17
N GLY A 47 -12.74 -5.26 4.52
CA GLY A 47 -12.58 -4.69 5.85
C GLY A 47 -11.12 -4.41 6.20
N ILE A 48 -10.33 -3.95 5.23
CA ILE A 48 -8.90 -3.66 5.36
C ILE A 48 -8.57 -2.30 4.76
N GLY A 49 -7.57 -1.62 5.30
CA GLY A 49 -6.95 -0.50 4.63
C GLY A 49 -5.50 -0.31 5.04
N ALA A 50 -4.81 0.52 4.28
CA ALA A 50 -3.44 0.88 4.53
C ALA A 50 -3.22 2.38 4.30
N VAL A 51 -2.23 2.93 4.99
CA VAL A 51 -1.79 4.31 4.79
C VAL A 51 -0.28 4.36 4.76
N TRP A 52 0.25 5.10 3.79
CA TRP A 52 1.66 5.38 3.65
C TRP A 52 1.93 6.85 3.96
N VAL A 53 2.82 7.11 4.90
CA VAL A 53 3.19 8.45 5.34
C VAL A 53 4.71 8.63 5.30
N VAL A 54 5.15 9.85 5.04
CA VAL A 54 6.57 10.24 5.14
C VAL A 54 6.71 11.31 6.20
N TRP A 55 7.56 11.05 7.19
CA TRP A 55 7.97 11.99 8.21
C TRP A 55 9.13 12.85 7.71
N ARG A 56 9.07 14.17 7.93
CA ARG A 56 10.06 15.17 7.47
C ARG A 56 10.47 14.99 5.99
N PRO A 57 9.51 14.99 5.05
CA PRO A 57 9.82 14.82 3.63
C PRO A 57 10.82 15.89 3.15
N GLY A 58 11.76 15.47 2.30
CA GLY A 58 12.81 16.35 1.76
C GLY A 58 13.98 16.66 2.71
N SER A 59 14.05 16.01 3.88
CA SER A 59 15.18 16.15 4.80
C SER A 59 16.07 14.91 4.82
N ALA A 60 17.33 15.04 5.26
CA ALA A 60 18.22 13.90 5.49
C ALA A 60 17.70 12.92 6.57
N GLY A 61 16.74 13.34 7.39
CA GLY A 61 16.06 12.52 8.39
C GLY A 61 14.63 12.16 7.99
N ALA A 62 14.36 12.10 6.68
CA ALA A 62 13.08 11.65 6.16
C ALA A 62 12.92 10.14 6.38
N GLU A 63 11.74 9.73 6.84
CA GLU A 63 11.45 8.34 7.18
C GLU A 63 10.06 7.98 6.67
N ALA A 64 9.94 6.88 5.93
CA ALA A 64 8.65 6.37 5.47
C ALA A 64 8.04 5.44 6.52
N TYR A 65 6.73 5.46 6.64
CA TYR A 65 5.98 4.58 7.52
C TYR A 65 4.70 4.12 6.84
N THR A 66 4.46 2.82 6.88
CA THR A 66 3.23 2.20 6.41
C THR A 66 2.45 1.64 7.59
N GLY A 67 1.19 2.05 7.71
CA GLY A 67 0.27 1.58 8.73
C GLY A 67 -0.83 0.72 8.10
N LEU A 68 -0.99 -0.50 8.61
CA LEU A 68 -2.08 -1.41 8.22
C LEU A 68 -3.18 -1.37 9.28
N PHE A 69 -4.43 -1.45 8.83
CA PHE A 69 -5.59 -1.45 9.70
C PHE A 69 -6.72 -2.33 9.18
N GLU A 70 -7.47 -2.92 10.10
CA GLU A 70 -8.57 -3.84 9.82
C GLU A 70 -9.83 -3.42 10.56
N ARG A 71 -10.99 -3.77 9.99
CA ARG A 71 -12.29 -3.58 10.60
C ARG A 71 -12.59 -4.73 11.56
N CYS A 72 -12.43 -4.46 12.85
CA CYS A 72 -12.77 -5.36 13.94
C CYS A 72 -14.18 -5.06 14.46
N GLY A 73 -15.18 -5.72 13.88
CA GLY A 73 -16.59 -5.45 14.17
C GLY A 73 -17.03 -4.12 13.57
N ARG A 74 -17.32 -3.13 14.43
CA ARG A 74 -17.73 -1.77 14.02
C ARG A 74 -16.56 -0.77 13.99
N GLU A 75 -15.40 -1.16 14.51
CA GLU A 75 -14.26 -0.26 14.68
C GLU A 75 -13.12 -0.63 13.73
N TRP A 76 -12.47 0.38 13.16
CA TRP A 76 -11.19 0.22 12.49
C TRP A 76 -10.07 0.22 13.53
N ARG A 77 -9.19 -0.78 13.46
CA ARG A 77 -8.07 -0.96 14.40
C ARG A 77 -6.78 -1.16 13.65
N SER A 78 -5.71 -0.52 14.11
CA SER A 78 -4.37 -0.78 13.57
C SER A 78 -3.94 -2.21 13.90
N THR A 79 -3.40 -2.89 12.90
CA THR A 79 -2.86 -4.25 13.00
C THR A 79 -1.34 -4.23 13.12
N GLY A 80 -0.72 -3.10 12.78
CA GLY A 80 0.71 -2.87 12.89
C GLY A 80 1.15 -1.84 11.87
N GLY A 81 2.46 -1.60 11.82
CA GLY A 81 3.06 -0.79 10.78
C GLY A 81 4.56 -0.99 10.72
N GLY A 82 5.12 -0.72 9.55
CA GLY A 82 6.55 -0.84 9.26
C GLY A 82 7.14 0.52 8.93
N ALA A 83 8.39 0.73 9.32
CA ALA A 83 9.19 1.85 8.82
C ALA A 83 9.96 1.40 7.58
N GLY A 84 9.78 2.11 6.46
CA GLY A 84 10.50 1.90 5.20
C GLY A 84 11.64 2.90 5.01
N SER A 85 12.62 2.54 4.18
CA SER A 85 13.75 3.42 3.84
C SER A 85 13.44 4.41 2.71
N SER A 86 12.39 4.17 1.92
CA SER A 86 12.06 5.01 0.76
C SER A 86 11.26 6.25 1.16
N ALA A 87 11.95 7.27 1.66
CA ALA A 87 11.34 8.56 2.01
C ALA A 87 11.38 9.61 0.88
N GLY A 88 12.02 9.28 -0.24
CA GLY A 88 12.16 10.13 -1.41
C GLY A 88 10.97 10.00 -2.35
N LEU A 89 9.93 10.83 -2.15
CA LEU A 89 8.82 10.88 -3.09
C LEU A 89 9.22 11.74 -4.29
N PRO A 90 9.11 11.24 -5.53
CA PRO A 90 9.32 12.07 -6.70
C PRO A 90 8.24 13.15 -6.75
N ALA A 91 8.60 14.34 -7.22
CA ALA A 91 7.64 15.43 -7.39
C ALA A 91 6.59 15.09 -8.47
N GLU A 92 7.01 14.32 -9.49
CA GLU A 92 6.21 13.93 -10.64
C GLU A 92 6.53 12.50 -11.05
N ARG A 93 5.56 11.83 -11.68
CA ARG A 93 5.77 10.53 -12.32
C ARG A 93 6.85 10.61 -13.39
N ARG A 94 7.69 9.59 -13.42
CA ARG A 94 8.70 9.42 -14.46
C ARG A 94 8.16 8.47 -15.52
N ALA A 95 8.44 8.77 -16.78
CA ALA A 95 8.18 7.83 -17.87
C ALA A 95 9.02 6.56 -17.69
N VAL A 96 8.49 5.43 -18.15
CA VAL A 96 9.21 4.15 -18.10
C VAL A 96 10.54 4.24 -18.86
N GLY A 97 11.58 3.55 -18.37
CA GLY A 97 12.93 3.59 -18.92
C GLY A 97 13.74 4.85 -18.57
N ARG A 98 13.19 5.81 -17.82
CA ARG A 98 13.94 6.95 -17.28
C ARG A 98 14.67 6.55 -15.99
N SER A 99 15.72 7.29 -15.65
CA SER A 99 16.47 7.05 -14.40
C SER A 99 15.53 7.05 -13.19
N GLY A 100 15.52 5.92 -12.47
CA GLY A 100 14.63 5.68 -11.32
C GLY A 100 13.18 5.37 -11.66
N GLN A 101 12.89 4.91 -12.88
CA GLN A 101 11.65 4.21 -13.26
C GLN A 101 11.98 3.20 -14.38
N VAL A 102 12.28 1.97 -14.00
CA VAL A 102 12.61 0.85 -14.87
C VAL A 102 11.34 0.17 -15.39
N GLY A 103 10.36 -0.09 -14.50
CA GLY A 103 9.12 -0.80 -14.83
C GLY A 103 7.88 0.09 -14.91
N MET A 104 6.74 -0.47 -15.34
CA MET A 104 5.45 0.23 -15.22
C MET A 104 4.96 0.20 -13.78
N ILE A 105 5.27 -0.88 -13.04
CA ILE A 105 4.96 -1.09 -11.62
C ILE A 105 6.25 -1.48 -10.89
N GLU A 106 6.59 -0.78 -9.82
CA GLU A 106 7.75 -1.07 -8.96
C GLU A 106 7.34 -1.13 -7.49
N PHE A 107 7.82 -2.13 -6.75
CA PHE A 107 7.58 -2.23 -5.31
C PHE A 107 8.64 -1.46 -4.51
N GLY A 108 8.18 -0.51 -3.69
CA GLY A 108 9.01 0.23 -2.73
C GLY A 108 9.13 -0.45 -1.36
N GLY A 109 8.23 -1.39 -1.07
CA GLY A 109 8.14 -2.09 0.20
C GLY A 109 6.77 -2.71 0.39
N GLY A 110 6.58 -3.40 1.50
CA GLY A 110 5.29 -3.99 1.83
C GLY A 110 5.27 -4.51 3.24
N MET A 111 4.08 -4.82 3.72
CA MET A 111 3.89 -5.47 5.01
C MET A 111 2.67 -6.38 4.96
N GLY A 112 2.64 -7.38 5.83
CA GLY A 112 1.47 -8.22 5.99
C GLY A 112 1.53 -9.07 7.24
N GLY A 113 0.42 -9.73 7.53
CA GLY A 113 0.31 -10.64 8.66
C GLY A 113 -1.06 -11.31 8.70
N LEU A 114 -1.26 -12.13 9.72
CA LEU A 114 -2.56 -12.75 9.97
C LEU A 114 -3.58 -11.71 10.40
N SER A 115 -4.81 -11.87 9.93
CA SER A 115 -5.95 -11.02 10.25
C SER A 115 -6.21 -11.04 11.76
N ARG A 116 -6.11 -9.86 12.37
CA ARG A 116 -6.49 -9.62 13.75
C ARG A 116 -8.01 -9.68 13.90
N ALA A 117 -8.75 -9.22 12.90
CA ALA A 117 -10.20 -9.27 12.89
C ALA A 117 -10.71 -10.72 12.99
N ASP A 118 -10.12 -11.64 12.21
CA ASP A 118 -10.46 -13.07 12.28
C ASP A 118 -10.07 -13.67 13.63
N SER A 119 -8.88 -13.33 14.13
CA SER A 119 -8.40 -13.80 15.43
C SER A 119 -9.34 -13.41 16.59
N LEU A 120 -9.95 -12.22 16.54
CA LEU A 120 -10.89 -11.75 17.56
C LEU A 120 -12.29 -12.41 17.44
N ARG A 121 -12.72 -12.79 16.24
CA ARG A 121 -14.01 -13.49 16.04
C ARG A 121 -13.95 -14.93 16.57
N ARG A 122 -12.77 -15.53 16.59
CA ARG A 122 -12.54 -16.91 17.04
C ARG A 122 -12.44 -16.98 18.56
N HIS A 123 -13.58 -16.85 19.24
CA HIS A 123 -13.69 -17.20 20.68
C HIS A 123 -13.67 -18.71 20.94
N ARG A 124 -13.75 -19.54 19.88
CA ARG A 124 -13.39 -20.96 19.88
C ARG A 124 -12.71 -21.28 18.55
N PRO A 125 -11.47 -21.79 18.53
CA PRO A 125 -10.86 -22.27 17.30
C PRO A 125 -11.56 -23.58 16.92
N GLU A 126 -12.55 -23.51 16.04
CA GLU A 126 -12.94 -24.70 15.30
C GLU A 126 -11.75 -25.09 14.42
N LEU A 127 -11.26 -26.31 14.62
CA LEU A 127 -10.12 -26.88 13.92
C LEU A 127 -10.41 -26.91 12.41
N GLY A 128 -9.80 -26.00 11.63
CA GLY A 128 -9.80 -26.11 10.18
C GLY A 128 -9.80 -24.79 9.42
N GLU A 129 -10.37 -23.71 9.96
CA GLU A 129 -10.28 -22.43 9.26
C GLU A 129 -8.89 -21.81 9.47
N THR A 130 -8.16 -21.53 8.40
CA THR A 130 -6.96 -20.69 8.48
C THR A 130 -7.41 -19.23 8.64
N SER A 131 -6.73 -18.45 9.49
CA SER A 131 -6.99 -17.00 9.56
C SER A 131 -6.65 -16.38 8.20
N HIS A 132 -7.36 -15.35 7.74
CA HIS A 132 -6.95 -14.67 6.51
C HIS A 132 -5.59 -13.99 6.70
N TRP A 133 -4.86 -13.82 5.60
CA TRP A 133 -3.73 -12.91 5.53
C TRP A 133 -4.20 -11.54 5.08
N VAL A 134 -3.58 -10.51 5.63
CA VAL A 134 -3.77 -9.13 5.25
C VAL A 134 -2.43 -8.53 4.87
N GLY A 135 -2.41 -7.78 3.78
CA GLY A 135 -1.19 -7.20 3.23
C GLY A 135 -1.40 -5.80 2.70
N ALA A 136 -0.29 -5.09 2.56
CA ALA A 136 -0.21 -3.86 1.80
C ALA A 136 1.15 -3.72 1.13
N ASP A 137 1.15 -3.14 -0.07
CA ASP A 137 2.34 -2.92 -0.87
C ASP A 137 2.47 -1.44 -1.24
N GLU A 138 3.66 -0.88 -1.03
CA GLU A 138 4.05 0.44 -1.52
C GLU A 138 4.48 0.29 -2.98
N ILE A 139 3.82 1.01 -3.88
CA ILE A 139 3.98 0.91 -5.32
C ILE A 139 4.40 2.26 -5.89
N HIS A 140 5.38 2.25 -6.79
CA HIS A 140 5.70 3.35 -7.69
C HIS A 140 5.28 2.97 -9.11
N VAL A 141 4.59 3.86 -9.81
CA VAL A 141 4.14 3.62 -11.18
C VAL A 141 4.65 4.67 -12.16
N ALA A 142 4.86 4.23 -13.38
CA ALA A 142 5.31 5.09 -14.47
C ALA A 142 4.23 6.10 -14.90
N ALA A 143 4.66 7.17 -15.61
CA ALA A 143 3.79 8.26 -16.06
C ALA A 143 2.71 7.82 -17.06
N GLU A 144 2.96 6.72 -17.75
CA GLU A 144 2.08 6.08 -18.74
C GLU A 144 0.86 5.44 -18.08
N VAL A 145 0.99 4.99 -16.83
CA VAL A 145 -0.06 4.29 -16.08
C VAL A 145 -1.12 5.28 -15.61
N ASP A 146 -2.35 5.16 -16.06
CA ASP A 146 -3.48 5.98 -15.59
C ASP A 146 -4.01 5.52 -14.24
N HIS A 147 -4.22 4.21 -14.10
CA HIS A 147 -4.74 3.57 -12.89
C HIS A 147 -4.22 2.14 -12.78
N LEU A 148 -4.38 1.57 -11.58
CA LEU A 148 -4.14 0.16 -11.33
C LEU A 148 -5.46 -0.59 -11.18
N LEU A 149 -5.47 -1.85 -11.57
CA LEU A 149 -6.47 -2.82 -11.14
C LEU A 149 -5.82 -3.77 -10.14
N LEU A 150 -6.37 -3.85 -8.93
CA LEU A 150 -5.99 -4.81 -7.90
C LEU A 150 -7.12 -5.84 -7.79
N GLY A 151 -6.95 -7.00 -8.44
CA GLY A 151 -8.08 -7.87 -8.72
C GLY A 151 -9.15 -7.11 -9.50
N GLU A 152 -10.33 -6.92 -8.91
CA GLU A 152 -11.45 -6.18 -9.51
C GLU A 152 -11.49 -4.70 -9.11
N ARG A 153 -10.63 -4.26 -8.18
CA ARG A 153 -10.66 -2.89 -7.65
C ARG A 153 -9.82 -1.95 -8.51
N ARG A 154 -10.44 -0.87 -8.99
CA ARG A 154 -9.73 0.25 -9.61
C ARG A 154 -9.12 1.16 -8.56
N ILE A 155 -7.83 1.42 -8.68
CA ILE A 155 -7.08 2.37 -7.84
C ILE A 155 -6.52 3.48 -8.74
N ASP A 156 -6.98 4.72 -8.54
CA ASP A 156 -6.46 5.85 -9.30
C ASP A 156 -5.03 6.21 -8.87
N VAL A 157 -4.18 6.52 -9.85
CA VAL A 157 -2.78 6.83 -9.61
C VAL A 157 -2.61 8.32 -9.31
N PRO A 158 -2.01 8.71 -8.17
CA PRO A 158 -1.76 10.11 -7.88
C PRO A 158 -0.69 10.70 -8.82
N PRO A 159 -0.66 12.04 -9.00
CA PRO A 159 0.30 12.69 -9.92
C PRO A 159 1.78 12.36 -9.69
N HIS A 160 2.17 12.02 -8.46
CA HIS A 160 3.53 11.60 -8.10
C HIS A 160 3.81 10.10 -8.31
N GLY A 161 2.80 9.29 -8.65
CA GLY A 161 2.96 7.86 -8.98
C GLY A 161 3.27 6.93 -7.82
N ALA A 162 3.47 7.48 -6.62
CA ALA A 162 3.70 6.70 -5.41
C ALA A 162 2.36 6.43 -4.71
N LEU A 163 1.96 5.17 -4.57
CA LEU A 163 0.73 4.79 -3.91
C LEU A 163 0.92 3.56 -3.01
N ILE A 164 -0.05 3.30 -2.15
CA ILE A 164 -0.12 2.07 -1.36
C ILE A 164 -1.39 1.34 -1.76
N VAL A 165 -1.32 0.02 -1.84
CA VAL A 165 -2.50 -0.84 -2.06
C VAL A 165 -2.65 -1.80 -0.89
N ALA A 166 -3.88 -2.03 -0.45
CA ALA A 166 -4.21 -2.92 0.65
C ALA A 166 -5.05 -4.09 0.13
N TRP A 167 -4.74 -5.29 0.60
CA TRP A 167 -5.39 -6.51 0.13
C TRP A 167 -5.53 -7.54 1.24
N ARG A 168 -6.48 -8.46 1.03
CA ARG A 168 -6.75 -9.60 1.90
C ARG A 168 -6.75 -10.87 1.07
N SER A 169 -6.19 -11.95 1.61
CA SER A 169 -6.20 -13.26 0.97
C SER A 169 -6.49 -14.36 1.99
N PRO A 170 -6.90 -15.56 1.56
CA PRO A 170 -6.76 -16.75 2.38
C PRO A 170 -5.30 -16.91 2.84
N SER A 171 -5.06 -17.37 4.06
CA SER A 171 -3.69 -17.71 4.48
C SER A 171 -3.33 -19.09 3.95
N THR A 172 -2.15 -19.17 3.34
CA THR A 172 -1.49 -20.42 2.94
C THR A 172 -0.34 -20.73 3.91
N SER A 173 0.29 -21.90 3.77
CA SER A 173 1.51 -22.24 4.53
C SER A 173 2.69 -21.30 4.25
N GLN A 174 2.65 -20.55 3.14
CA GLN A 174 3.69 -19.61 2.71
C GLN A 174 3.33 -18.15 3.01
N GLY A 175 2.21 -17.90 3.71
CA GLY A 175 1.65 -16.57 3.96
C GLY A 175 0.48 -16.23 3.05
N GLY A 176 0.24 -14.94 2.83
CA GLY A 176 -0.81 -14.47 1.94
C GLY A 176 -0.38 -14.39 0.48
N THR A 177 -1.35 -14.47 -0.42
CA THR A 177 -1.15 -14.39 -1.86
C THR A 177 -1.76 -13.07 -2.34
N ARG A 178 -0.89 -12.16 -2.79
CA ARG A 178 -1.34 -10.86 -3.31
C ARG A 178 -2.23 -11.05 -4.55
N PRO A 179 -3.27 -10.24 -4.76
CA PRO A 179 -4.02 -10.26 -6.01
C PRO A 179 -3.14 -9.91 -7.22
N LEU A 180 -3.62 -10.25 -8.42
CA LEU A 180 -3.06 -9.70 -9.66
C LEU A 180 -3.16 -8.17 -9.62
N ILE A 181 -2.06 -7.49 -9.92
CA ILE A 181 -2.06 -6.04 -10.14
C ILE A 181 -1.80 -5.79 -11.62
N VAL A 182 -2.64 -4.97 -12.24
CA VAL A 182 -2.54 -4.61 -13.65
C VAL A 182 -2.37 -3.09 -13.77
N ALA A 183 -1.37 -2.65 -14.53
CA ALA A 183 -1.17 -1.26 -14.91
C ALA A 183 -1.93 -0.99 -16.20
N VAL A 184 -2.81 0.02 -16.16
CA VAL A 184 -3.69 0.35 -17.29
C VAL A 184 -3.41 1.77 -17.75
N GLY A 185 -3.28 1.96 -19.06
CA GLY A 185 -3.08 3.25 -19.70
C GLY A 185 -4.36 4.09 -19.77
N ARG A 186 -4.23 5.34 -20.21
CA ARG A 186 -5.36 6.27 -20.34
C ARG A 186 -6.40 5.83 -21.39
N ASP A 187 -5.96 5.06 -22.37
CA ASP A 187 -6.79 4.45 -23.42
C ASP A 187 -7.47 3.15 -22.96
N GLY A 188 -7.24 2.73 -21.72
CA GLY A 188 -7.75 1.47 -21.18
C GLY A 188 -6.93 0.24 -21.59
N ALA A 189 -5.83 0.42 -22.34
CA ALA A 189 -4.96 -0.70 -22.68
C ALA A 189 -4.17 -1.15 -21.44
N GLU A 190 -3.99 -2.47 -21.33
CA GLU A 190 -3.05 -3.01 -20.36
C GLU A 190 -1.61 -2.71 -20.80
N LEU A 191 -0.86 -2.07 -19.90
CA LEU A 191 0.56 -1.73 -20.13
C LEU A 191 1.49 -2.78 -19.54
N SER A 192 1.11 -3.36 -18.40
CA SER A 192 1.89 -4.35 -17.66
C SER A 192 1.04 -5.02 -16.60
N ARG A 193 1.47 -6.17 -16.10
CA ARG A 193 0.87 -6.86 -14.96
C ARG A 193 1.92 -7.45 -14.04
N ILE A 194 1.56 -7.65 -12.78
CA ILE A 194 2.39 -8.35 -11.81
C ILE A 194 1.53 -9.37 -11.07
N GLY A 195 1.87 -10.64 -11.26
CA GLY A 195 1.16 -11.76 -10.69
C GLY A 195 1.36 -11.90 -9.18
N PRO A 196 0.62 -12.81 -8.54
CA PRO A 196 0.67 -13.00 -7.09
C PRO A 196 2.04 -13.36 -6.50
N HIS A 197 2.90 -13.97 -7.31
CA HIS A 197 4.22 -14.48 -6.90
C HIS A 197 5.37 -13.76 -7.61
N ASP A 198 5.05 -12.80 -8.47
CA ASP A 198 6.04 -12.10 -9.26
C ASP A 198 6.68 -10.98 -8.44
N SER A 199 7.99 -10.85 -8.60
CA SER A 199 8.80 -9.77 -8.00
C SER A 199 8.94 -8.55 -8.92
N MET A 200 8.66 -8.71 -10.21
CA MET A 200 8.75 -7.69 -11.25
C MET A 200 7.56 -7.80 -12.20
N ASP A 201 7.19 -6.70 -12.82
CA ASP A 201 6.07 -6.66 -13.74
C ASP A 201 6.44 -7.24 -15.12
N SER A 202 5.42 -7.57 -15.91
CA SER A 202 5.60 -8.21 -17.22
C SER A 202 6.38 -7.34 -18.20
N TYR A 203 6.23 -6.01 -18.13
CA TYR A 203 7.03 -5.07 -18.92
C TYR A 203 8.53 -5.19 -18.59
N THR A 204 8.90 -5.15 -17.31
CA THR A 204 10.31 -5.27 -16.89
C THR A 204 10.88 -6.63 -17.28
N TRP A 205 10.09 -7.69 -17.15
CA TRP A 205 10.49 -9.02 -17.60
C TRP A 205 10.79 -9.07 -19.09
N ALA A 206 9.92 -8.53 -19.94
CA ALA A 206 10.14 -8.49 -21.39
C ALA A 206 11.45 -7.76 -21.75
N GLN A 207 11.70 -6.60 -21.11
CA GLN A 207 12.94 -5.84 -21.31
C GLN A 207 14.21 -6.62 -20.93
N LEU A 208 14.16 -7.43 -19.86
CA LEU A 208 15.28 -8.26 -19.44
C LEU A 208 15.47 -9.49 -20.33
N SER A 209 14.38 -10.03 -20.89
CA SER A 209 14.39 -11.17 -21.80
C SER A 209 14.81 -10.80 -23.23
N GLY A 210 14.83 -9.51 -23.56
CA GLY A 210 15.15 -9.02 -24.91
C GLY A 210 13.99 -9.13 -25.90
N GLU A 211 12.76 -9.19 -25.38
CA GLU A 211 11.51 -9.11 -26.15
C GLU A 211 11.08 -7.63 -26.33
#